data_AF-A0A067CJV8-F1
#
_entry.id   AF-A0A067CJV8-F1
#
_cell.length_a   1.000
_cell.length_b   1.000
_cell.length_c   1.000
_cell.angle_alpha   90.00
_cell.angle_beta   90.00
_cell.angle_gamma   90.00
#
_symmetry.space_group_name_H-M   'P 1'
#
loop_
_entity.id
_entity.type
_entity.pdbx_description
1 polymer ?
#
loop_
_entity_poly.entity_id
_entity_poly.type
_entity_poly.pdbx_seq_one_letter_code
_entity_poly.pdbx_strand_id
1 'polypeptide(L)'
;MQLLLSSALLIAASLRPVVGHGHLVDPVPAFTDKYGDPTKFAATLDGPTVLPGSTYGQGPDWNTDEFTKHFKASSFKTLKAFLDAHPSGGDCGITDANGPAQPLPSTVKWANGQEGFISSHQGPCELWCDNMRVFHDNNCAANYPNGHMSIDPSKCSGAKRLTMLWLALHSPQWQVYKNCVNLSGAAPGPGPNPSPNPSPNPSPSPSSGSPTMSPSPRPSPSPSANPAPSPSVNPNDPIQGWKQCGGAGYSGNTKCINGFQCTSLSLTYSQCMPNSSNKGQVLRFGQCGGVYYTGSTECTPGDHCVPSNPWFSQCLPK
;
A
#
# COMPACT_ATOMS: atom_id res chain seq x y z
N MET A 1 -46.43 -43.62 14.17
CA MET A 1 -46.03 -42.27 14.63
C MET A 1 -44.53 -42.15 14.41
N GLN A 2 -44.08 -41.14 13.66
CA GLN A 2 -42.74 -41.02 13.06
C GLN A 2 -41.55 -41.18 14.03
N LEU A 3 -40.45 -41.75 13.49
CA LEU A 3 -39.10 -41.67 14.02
C LEU A 3 -38.58 -40.23 14.07
N LEU A 4 -37.84 -39.88 15.11
CA LEU A 4 -36.96 -38.70 15.14
C LEU A 4 -35.53 -39.15 15.48
N LEU A 5 -34.70 -39.22 14.46
CA LEU A 5 -33.24 -39.26 14.56
C LEU A 5 -32.73 -37.81 14.65
N SER A 6 -32.18 -37.42 15.80
CA SER A 6 -31.54 -36.12 15.97
C SER A 6 -30.12 -36.16 15.41
N SER A 7 -29.95 -35.66 14.18
CA SER A 7 -28.63 -35.43 13.59
C SER A 7 -28.03 -34.14 14.17
N ALA A 8 -27.04 -34.27 15.05
CA ALA A 8 -26.23 -33.13 15.48
C ALA A 8 -25.27 -32.74 14.33
N LEU A 9 -25.55 -31.61 13.68
CA LEU A 9 -24.70 -31.03 12.66
C LEU A 9 -23.50 -30.36 13.35
N LEU A 10 -22.33 -31.00 13.34
CA LEU A 10 -21.07 -30.33 13.68
C LEU A 10 -20.75 -29.31 12.58
N ILE A 11 -21.00 -28.03 12.86
CA ILE A 11 -20.49 -26.94 12.03
C ILE A 11 -19.00 -26.80 12.35
N ALA A 12 -18.15 -27.44 11.54
CA ALA A 12 -16.73 -27.14 11.53
C ALA A 12 -16.57 -25.71 11.00
N ALA A 13 -16.38 -24.75 11.90
CA ALA A 13 -15.97 -23.41 11.53
C ALA A 13 -14.60 -23.50 10.85
N SER A 14 -14.58 -23.50 9.53
CA SER A 14 -13.35 -23.37 8.76
C SER A 14 -12.78 -21.98 9.06
N LEU A 15 -11.82 -21.91 9.98
CA LEU A 15 -10.94 -20.76 10.13
C LEU A 15 -10.21 -20.59 8.79
N ARG A 16 -10.73 -19.72 7.94
CA ARG A 16 -9.95 -19.25 6.79
C ARG A 16 -8.77 -18.48 7.39
N PRO A 17 -7.51 -18.81 7.05
CA PRO A 17 -6.40 -17.98 7.48
C PRO A 17 -6.69 -16.57 6.98
N VAL A 18 -6.62 -15.59 7.89
CA VAL A 18 -6.72 -14.18 7.53
C VAL A 18 -5.42 -13.85 6.80
N VAL A 19 -5.44 -14.00 5.48
CA VAL A 19 -4.36 -13.55 4.58
C VAL A 19 -4.47 -12.03 4.50
N GLY A 20 -3.86 -11.33 5.45
CA GLY A 20 -4.03 -9.89 5.65
C GLY A 20 -2.80 -9.05 5.29
N HIS A 21 -1.68 -9.69 4.97
CA HIS A 21 -0.38 -9.04 4.84
C HIS A 21 0.22 -9.23 3.42
N GLY A 22 1.41 -8.70 3.15
CA GLY A 22 2.01 -8.76 1.81
C GLY A 22 3.18 -9.74 1.70
N HIS A 23 3.47 -10.16 0.47
CA HIS A 23 4.68 -10.92 0.13
C HIS A 23 5.19 -10.60 -1.27
N LEU A 24 6.44 -10.97 -1.52
CA LEU A 24 7.05 -10.96 -2.83
C LEU A 24 6.41 -12.04 -3.72
N VAL A 25 5.97 -11.68 -4.92
CA VAL A 25 5.31 -12.58 -5.87
C VAL A 25 6.03 -12.71 -7.21
N ASP A 26 6.88 -11.75 -7.58
CA ASP A 26 7.73 -11.86 -8.77
C ASP A 26 9.07 -11.17 -8.52
N PRO A 27 10.21 -11.87 -8.54
CA PRO A 27 10.32 -13.33 -8.72
C PRO A 27 9.75 -14.08 -7.52
N VAL A 28 9.18 -15.26 -7.76
CA VAL A 28 8.49 -16.05 -6.72
C VAL A 28 9.51 -16.61 -5.71
N PRO A 29 9.44 -16.25 -4.42
CA PRO A 29 10.28 -16.85 -3.39
C PRO A 29 9.84 -18.28 -3.04
N ALA A 30 10.77 -19.06 -2.52
CA ALA A 30 10.41 -20.26 -1.75
C ALA A 30 10.17 -19.86 -0.29
N PHE A 31 9.03 -20.22 0.27
CA PHE A 31 8.71 -19.96 1.68
C PHE A 31 9.21 -21.10 2.57
N THR A 32 9.67 -20.76 3.78
CA THR A 32 10.15 -21.76 4.76
C THR A 32 9.04 -22.70 5.23
N ASP A 33 7.80 -22.19 5.26
CA ASP A 33 6.61 -22.96 5.54
C ASP A 33 5.76 -23.10 4.28
N LYS A 34 5.85 -24.26 3.63
CA LYS A 34 5.16 -24.55 2.37
C LYS A 34 3.64 -24.46 2.47
N TYR A 35 3.08 -24.70 3.66
CA TYR A 35 1.64 -24.70 3.91
C TYR A 35 1.20 -23.56 4.84
N GLY A 36 2.15 -22.74 5.28
CA GLY A 36 1.92 -21.60 6.14
C GLY A 36 1.41 -20.39 5.37
N ASP A 37 1.08 -19.35 6.14
CA ASP A 37 0.73 -18.06 5.59
C ASP A 37 1.96 -17.39 4.94
N PRO A 38 2.01 -17.25 3.60
CA PRO A 38 3.14 -16.63 2.91
C PRO A 38 3.18 -15.12 3.14
N THR A 39 2.13 -14.54 3.73
CA THR A 39 2.00 -13.10 3.92
C THR A 39 2.52 -12.60 5.25
N LYS A 40 2.79 -13.49 6.22
CA LYS A 40 3.23 -13.10 7.56
C LYS A 40 4.51 -12.26 7.53
N PHE A 41 4.63 -11.32 8.47
CA PHE A 41 5.87 -10.57 8.66
C PHE A 41 6.94 -11.43 9.35
N ALA A 42 8.21 -11.07 9.14
CA ALA A 42 9.38 -11.81 9.61
C ALA A 42 9.76 -11.51 11.07
N ALA A 43 9.48 -10.30 11.55
CA ALA A 43 9.73 -9.87 12.91
C ALA A 43 8.93 -8.61 13.29
N THR A 44 8.89 -8.32 14.59
CA THR A 44 8.39 -7.05 15.13
C THR A 44 9.54 -6.25 15.73
N LEU A 45 9.55 -4.94 15.51
CA LEU A 45 10.47 -4.00 16.16
C LEU A 45 9.68 -2.98 16.98
N ASP A 46 10.16 -2.66 18.18
CA ASP A 46 9.63 -1.55 18.97
C ASP A 46 10.28 -0.24 18.49
N GLY A 47 9.54 0.53 17.68
CA GLY A 47 10.01 1.74 17.00
C GLY A 47 10.69 2.75 17.91
N PRO A 48 10.07 3.19 19.02
CA PRO A 48 10.67 4.12 19.97
C PRO A 48 12.00 3.62 20.57
N THR A 49 12.17 2.31 20.74
CA THR A 49 13.43 1.72 21.22
C THR A 49 14.49 1.66 20.14
N VAL A 50 14.16 1.19 18.93
CA VAL A 50 15.15 0.95 17.86
C VAL A 50 15.51 2.21 17.06
N LEU A 51 14.64 3.22 17.07
CA LEU A 51 14.87 4.52 16.44
C LEU A 51 14.23 5.62 17.31
N PRO A 52 14.89 6.02 18.40
CA PRO A 52 14.33 6.99 19.35
C PRO A 52 14.14 8.37 18.71
N GLY A 53 13.18 9.13 19.25
CA GLY A 53 12.85 10.49 18.81
C GLY A 53 11.37 10.73 18.52
N SER A 54 10.56 9.66 18.45
CA SER A 54 9.10 9.72 18.30
C SER A 54 8.45 8.53 19.00
N THR A 55 7.16 8.67 19.31
CA THR A 55 6.33 7.56 19.81
C THR A 55 5.80 6.67 18.69
N TYR A 56 5.78 7.15 17.44
CA TYR A 56 5.20 6.44 16.28
C TYR A 56 3.76 5.94 16.55
N GLY A 57 2.99 6.71 17.31
CA GLY A 57 1.66 6.33 17.79
C GLY A 57 0.49 6.91 17.01
N GLN A 58 0.72 7.50 15.84
CA GLN A 58 -0.34 8.07 15.01
C GLN A 58 -0.61 7.23 13.75
N GLY A 59 -1.21 7.85 12.72
CA GLY A 59 -1.51 7.19 11.45
C GLY A 59 -0.25 6.73 10.69
N PRO A 60 -0.39 5.77 9.76
CA PRO A 60 0.75 5.21 9.01
C PRO A 60 1.56 6.25 8.24
N ASP A 61 0.91 7.28 7.71
CA ASP A 61 1.54 8.42 7.04
C ASP A 61 2.42 9.22 7.99
N TRP A 62 1.88 9.67 9.12
CA TRP A 62 2.63 10.43 10.13
C TRP A 62 3.77 9.62 10.72
N ASN A 63 3.55 8.33 11.02
CA ASN A 63 4.60 7.46 11.54
C ASN A 63 5.71 7.26 10.51
N THR A 64 5.38 7.22 9.21
CA THR A 64 6.37 7.14 8.12
C THR A 64 7.18 8.43 8.00
N ASP A 65 6.55 9.59 8.18
CA ASP A 65 7.24 10.88 8.19
C ASP A 65 8.20 11.00 9.39
N GLU A 66 7.76 10.61 10.59
CA GLU A 66 8.63 10.59 11.77
C GLU A 66 9.75 9.57 11.63
N PHE A 67 9.49 8.38 11.06
CA PHE A 67 10.54 7.41 10.78
C PHE A 67 11.57 8.03 9.85
N THR A 68 11.12 8.62 8.73
CA THR A 68 12.00 9.21 7.72
C THR A 68 12.87 10.32 8.32
N LYS A 69 12.31 11.15 9.20
CA LYS A 69 13.00 12.22 9.91
C LYS A 69 14.08 11.68 10.85
N HIS A 70 13.74 10.74 11.74
CA HIS A 70 14.70 10.20 12.72
C HIS A 70 15.71 9.26 12.07
N PHE A 71 15.33 8.54 11.01
CA PHE A 71 16.22 7.70 10.22
C PHE A 71 17.31 8.54 9.55
N LYS A 72 16.96 9.70 8.97
CA LYS A 72 17.94 10.65 8.40
C LYS A 72 18.90 11.22 9.45
N ALA A 73 18.42 11.42 10.68
CA ALA A 73 19.25 11.88 11.79
C ALA A 73 20.14 10.77 12.39
N SER A 74 19.83 9.50 12.09
CA SER A 74 20.58 8.34 12.57
C SER A 74 21.90 8.11 11.81
N SER A 75 22.68 7.15 12.30
CA SER A 75 23.89 6.67 11.60
C SER A 75 23.57 5.77 10.40
N PHE A 76 22.35 5.20 10.33
CA PHE A 76 21.96 4.27 9.27
C PHE A 76 21.80 5.00 7.93
N LYS A 77 22.27 4.35 6.86
CA LYS A 77 22.20 4.89 5.49
C LYS A 77 21.20 4.17 4.60
N THR A 78 20.82 2.95 4.98
CA THR A 78 19.88 2.11 4.24
C THR A 78 18.98 1.34 5.18
N LEU A 79 17.77 1.04 4.72
CA LEU A 79 16.83 0.21 5.49
C LEU A 79 17.44 -1.16 5.77
N LYS A 80 18.18 -1.73 4.81
CA LYS A 80 18.94 -2.97 5.03
C LYS A 80 19.90 -2.87 6.20
N ALA A 81 20.74 -1.84 6.27
CA ALA A 81 21.68 -1.68 7.38
C ALA A 81 20.97 -1.53 8.74
N PHE A 82 19.83 -0.83 8.74
CA PHE A 82 18.99 -0.70 9.93
C PHE A 82 18.39 -2.05 10.35
N LEU A 83 17.82 -2.81 9.42
CA LEU A 83 17.22 -4.11 9.72
C LEU A 83 18.26 -5.19 10.05
N ASP A 84 19.47 -5.12 9.50
CA ASP A 84 20.57 -6.04 9.81
C ASP A 84 21.11 -5.80 11.24
N ALA A 85 20.96 -4.59 11.78
CA ALA A 85 21.35 -4.27 13.16
C ALA A 85 20.30 -4.69 14.21
N HIS A 86 19.15 -5.21 13.80
CA HIS A 86 18.04 -5.56 14.68
C HIS A 86 17.47 -6.96 14.35
N PRO A 87 16.71 -7.58 15.27
CA PRO A 87 16.04 -8.84 14.99
C PRO A 87 15.02 -8.69 13.84
N SER A 88 15.39 -9.13 12.64
CA SER A 88 14.61 -8.94 11.40
C SER A 88 14.20 -10.27 10.74
N GLY A 89 14.07 -11.33 11.55
CA GLY A 89 13.67 -12.66 11.11
C GLY A 89 14.78 -13.47 10.43
N GLY A 90 16.04 -13.22 10.79
CA GLY A 90 17.21 -13.89 10.19
C GLY A 90 17.54 -13.36 8.78
N ASP A 91 18.36 -14.13 8.06
CA ASP A 91 18.93 -13.70 6.77
C ASP A 91 17.87 -13.51 5.68
N CYS A 92 16.83 -14.34 5.68
CA CYS A 92 15.80 -14.36 4.64
C CYS A 92 14.37 -14.32 5.15
N GLY A 93 14.17 -13.90 6.41
CA GLY A 93 12.84 -13.70 6.96
C GLY A 93 12.02 -14.99 6.91
N ILE A 94 10.91 -14.95 6.17
CA ILE A 94 9.98 -16.08 6.02
C ILE A 94 10.28 -16.96 4.79
N THR A 95 11.36 -16.68 4.07
CA THR A 95 11.74 -17.38 2.84
C THR A 95 12.95 -18.28 3.04
N ASP A 96 12.97 -19.39 2.31
CA ASP A 96 14.05 -20.36 2.32
C ASP A 96 15.24 -19.83 1.54
N ALA A 97 16.36 -19.61 2.26
CA ALA A 97 17.61 -19.16 1.68
C ALA A 97 18.22 -20.15 0.68
N ASN A 98 17.80 -21.43 0.71
CA ASN A 98 18.23 -22.47 -0.22
C ASN A 98 17.17 -22.81 -1.27
N GLY A 99 16.14 -21.96 -1.41
CA GLY A 99 15.09 -22.14 -2.40
C GLY A 99 15.62 -22.19 -3.85
N PRO A 100 14.84 -22.76 -4.78
CA PRO A 100 15.19 -22.81 -6.20
C PRO A 100 15.43 -21.42 -6.77
N ALA A 101 16.46 -21.31 -7.60
CA ALA A 101 16.83 -20.06 -8.26
C ALA A 101 15.76 -19.64 -9.30
N GLN A 102 15.48 -18.34 -9.38
CA GLN A 102 14.52 -17.73 -10.30
C GLN A 102 15.20 -16.71 -11.23
N PRO A 103 14.68 -16.49 -12.45
CA PRO A 103 15.15 -15.39 -13.28
C PRO A 103 14.83 -14.05 -12.62
N LEU A 104 15.68 -13.05 -12.83
CA LEU A 104 15.44 -11.69 -12.33
C LEU A 104 14.58 -10.90 -13.35
N PRO A 105 13.37 -10.44 -12.99
CA PRO A 105 12.58 -9.56 -13.84
C PRO A 105 13.09 -8.12 -13.79
N SER A 106 12.73 -7.30 -14.79
CA SER A 106 12.95 -5.84 -14.76
C SER A 106 11.97 -5.11 -13.85
N THR A 107 10.88 -5.75 -13.44
CA THR A 107 9.93 -5.25 -12.45
C THR A 107 9.71 -6.31 -11.40
N VAL A 108 10.07 -5.99 -10.17
CA VAL A 108 9.81 -6.84 -9.02
C VAL A 108 8.40 -6.54 -8.51
N LYS A 109 7.64 -7.56 -8.14
CA LYS A 109 6.25 -7.41 -7.71
C LYS A 109 6.04 -7.88 -6.27
N TRP A 110 5.50 -6.98 -5.46
CA TRP A 110 4.93 -7.23 -4.15
C TRP A 110 3.40 -7.33 -4.25
N ALA A 111 2.78 -8.21 -3.47
CA ALA A 111 1.32 -8.29 -3.42
C ALA A 111 0.78 -8.62 -2.03
N ASN A 112 -0.38 -8.04 -1.72
CA ASN A 112 -1.28 -8.43 -0.66
C ASN A 112 -2.60 -8.87 -1.31
N GLY A 113 -2.77 -10.17 -1.54
CA GLY A 113 -3.88 -10.68 -2.32
C GLY A 113 -3.86 -10.16 -3.77
N GLN A 114 -4.90 -9.43 -4.19
CA GLN A 114 -4.96 -8.76 -5.50
C GLN A 114 -4.42 -7.33 -5.48
N GLU A 115 -4.05 -6.81 -4.31
CA GLU A 115 -3.48 -5.48 -4.11
C GLU A 115 -1.95 -5.53 -4.05
N GLY A 116 -1.29 -4.37 -4.10
CA GLY A 116 0.15 -4.25 -3.88
C GLY A 116 0.48 -3.95 -2.43
N PHE A 117 1.20 -2.86 -2.20
CA PHE A 117 1.37 -2.32 -0.85
C PHE A 117 0.06 -1.66 -0.39
N ILE A 118 -0.34 -1.92 0.86
CA ILE A 118 -1.61 -1.41 1.41
C ILE A 118 -1.40 -0.11 2.19
N SER A 119 -2.29 0.86 2.00
CA SER A 119 -2.20 2.20 2.60
C SER A 119 -2.26 2.21 4.13
N SER A 120 -2.78 1.15 4.73
CA SER A 120 -2.77 0.97 6.18
C SER A 120 -1.41 0.57 6.74
N HIS A 121 -0.42 0.22 5.89
CA HIS A 121 0.91 -0.28 6.28
C HIS A 121 2.03 0.55 5.64
N GLN A 122 1.92 1.88 5.69
CA GLN A 122 2.95 2.75 5.09
C GLN A 122 4.33 2.57 5.71
N GLY A 123 5.34 2.87 4.91
CA GLY A 123 6.74 2.85 5.33
C GLY A 123 7.73 2.49 4.22
N PRO A 124 9.03 2.53 4.53
CA PRO A 124 10.09 2.44 3.54
C PRO A 124 10.24 1.01 3.01
N CYS A 125 10.70 0.90 1.77
CA CYS A 125 11.09 -0.38 1.19
C CYS A 125 12.35 -0.27 0.34
N GLU A 126 13.06 -1.38 0.20
CA GLU A 126 14.27 -1.50 -0.60
C GLU A 126 14.34 -2.86 -1.31
N LEU A 127 14.90 -2.86 -2.53
CA LEU A 127 15.32 -4.08 -3.21
C LEU A 127 16.83 -4.12 -3.35
N TRP A 128 17.39 -5.30 -3.12
CA TRP A 128 18.83 -5.54 -3.11
C TRP A 128 19.18 -6.75 -3.95
N CYS A 129 20.16 -6.60 -4.82
CA CYS A 129 20.85 -7.71 -5.45
C CYS A 129 22.18 -7.91 -4.72
N ASP A 130 22.25 -8.95 -3.89
CA ASP A 130 23.29 -9.16 -2.88
C ASP A 130 23.59 -7.89 -2.06
N ASN A 131 24.67 -7.17 -2.40
CA ASN A 131 25.14 -5.97 -1.72
C ASN A 131 24.81 -4.67 -2.48
N MET A 132 24.14 -4.77 -3.63
CA MET A 132 23.76 -3.62 -4.46
C MET A 132 22.29 -3.27 -4.26
N ARG A 133 22.00 -2.07 -3.77
CA ARG A 133 20.63 -1.55 -3.70
C ARG A 133 20.17 -1.14 -5.10
N VAL A 134 19.13 -1.79 -5.60
CA VAL A 134 18.60 -1.56 -6.97
C VAL A 134 17.28 -0.82 -6.98
N PHE A 135 16.61 -0.71 -5.83
CA PHE A 135 15.42 0.10 -5.63
C PHE A 135 15.35 0.60 -4.20
N HIS A 136 14.81 1.80 -4.00
CA HIS A 136 14.42 2.28 -2.67
C HIS A 136 13.32 3.33 -2.77
N ASP A 137 12.45 3.38 -1.76
CA ASP A 137 11.54 4.49 -1.54
C ASP A 137 11.26 4.63 -0.02
N ASN A 138 10.97 5.85 0.42
CA ASN A 138 10.69 6.11 1.84
C ASN A 138 9.27 5.71 2.24
N ASN A 139 8.36 5.54 1.28
CA ASN A 139 6.98 5.14 1.50
C ASN A 139 6.39 4.38 0.29
N CYS A 140 6.62 3.06 0.24
CA CYS A 140 6.21 2.26 -0.91
C CYS A 140 4.70 2.07 -1.01
N ALA A 141 3.98 2.07 0.10
CA ALA A 141 2.52 2.02 0.10
C ALA A 141 1.87 3.28 -0.47
N ALA A 142 2.48 4.45 -0.30
CA ALA A 142 2.00 5.68 -0.89
C ALA A 142 2.37 5.79 -2.38
N ASN A 143 3.61 5.43 -2.74
CA ASN A 143 4.17 5.72 -4.07
C ASN A 143 4.01 4.59 -5.08
N TYR A 144 3.89 3.34 -4.61
CA TYR A 144 3.79 2.14 -5.44
C TYR A 144 2.63 1.24 -5.00
N PRO A 145 1.38 1.74 -4.90
CA PRO A 145 0.25 0.98 -4.34
C PRO A 145 -0.08 -0.31 -5.11
N ASN A 146 0.34 -0.42 -6.37
CA ASN A 146 0.22 -1.65 -7.17
C ASN A 146 1.32 -2.69 -6.89
N GLY A 147 2.31 -2.36 -6.06
CA GLY A 147 3.42 -3.24 -5.67
C GLY A 147 4.47 -3.45 -6.76
N HIS A 148 4.43 -2.69 -7.86
CA HIS A 148 5.39 -2.82 -8.95
C HIS A 148 6.61 -1.94 -8.70
N MET A 149 7.78 -2.55 -8.59
CA MET A 149 9.05 -1.88 -8.33
C MET A 149 10.00 -2.13 -9.50
N SER A 150 10.09 -1.17 -10.40
CA SER A 150 11.00 -1.23 -11.56
C SER A 150 12.44 -1.16 -11.11
N ILE A 151 13.27 -2.06 -11.63
CA ILE A 151 14.72 -2.10 -11.38
C ILE A 151 15.48 -2.10 -12.70
N ASP A 152 16.77 -1.79 -12.63
CA ASP A 152 17.72 -2.01 -13.71
C ASP A 152 18.43 -3.35 -13.47
N PRO A 153 18.08 -4.43 -14.20
CA PRO A 153 18.66 -5.76 -13.97
C PRO A 153 20.17 -5.81 -14.22
N SER A 154 20.73 -4.88 -15.00
CA SER A 154 22.17 -4.85 -15.26
C SER A 154 22.98 -4.60 -13.99
N LYS A 155 22.39 -3.91 -13.00
CA LYS A 155 22.98 -3.69 -11.67
C LYS A 155 23.03 -4.96 -10.81
N CYS A 156 22.37 -6.02 -11.23
CA CYS A 156 22.35 -7.33 -10.59
C CYS A 156 23.22 -8.37 -11.31
N SER A 157 24.10 -7.93 -12.22
CA SER A 157 25.05 -8.82 -12.88
C SER A 157 25.95 -9.53 -11.87
N GLY A 158 26.12 -10.84 -12.01
CA GLY A 158 26.78 -11.71 -11.03
C GLY A 158 26.06 -11.94 -9.69
N ALA A 159 24.92 -11.28 -9.42
CA ALA A 159 24.23 -11.41 -8.13
C ALA A 159 23.58 -12.78 -7.95
N LYS A 160 23.63 -13.30 -6.73
CA LYS A 160 23.09 -14.63 -6.37
C LYS A 160 21.74 -14.54 -5.69
N ARG A 161 21.39 -13.40 -5.10
CA ARG A 161 20.16 -13.24 -4.33
C ARG A 161 19.54 -11.88 -4.53
N LEU A 162 18.22 -11.87 -4.73
CA LEU A 162 17.38 -10.69 -4.54
C LEU A 162 16.84 -10.70 -3.11
N THR A 163 16.93 -9.58 -2.41
CA THR A 163 16.29 -9.35 -1.11
C THR A 163 15.31 -8.19 -1.22
N MET A 164 14.05 -8.45 -0.85
CA MET A 164 12.99 -7.46 -0.69
C MET A 164 12.80 -7.14 0.79
N LEU A 165 12.87 -5.85 1.13
CA LEU A 165 12.68 -5.33 2.48
C LEU A 165 11.55 -4.32 2.47
N TRP A 166 10.61 -4.44 3.40
CA TRP A 166 9.60 -3.43 3.67
C TRP A 166 9.36 -3.34 5.17
N LEU A 167 9.24 -2.12 5.70
CA LEU A 167 8.95 -1.88 7.10
C LEU A 167 7.61 -1.17 7.20
N ALA A 168 6.61 -1.84 7.78
CA ALA A 168 5.30 -1.26 7.96
C ALA A 168 5.20 -0.54 9.32
N LEU A 169 4.84 0.74 9.27
CA LEU A 169 4.91 1.70 10.38
C LEU A 169 3.52 2.10 10.90
N HIS A 170 2.53 1.22 10.83
CA HIS A 170 1.13 1.52 11.18
C HIS A 170 0.85 1.61 12.69
N SER A 171 1.82 1.20 13.51
CA SER A 171 1.78 1.31 14.97
C SER A 171 3.21 1.49 15.51
N PRO A 172 3.42 1.76 16.81
CA PRO A 172 4.76 1.78 17.40
C PRO A 172 5.49 0.42 17.31
N GLN A 173 4.74 -0.68 17.20
CA GLN A 173 5.27 -2.00 16.91
C GLN A 173 5.31 -2.20 15.39
N TRP A 174 6.49 -2.02 14.81
CA TRP A 174 6.68 -2.12 13.37
C TRP A 174 6.76 -3.57 12.92
N GLN A 175 6.18 -3.86 11.76
CA GLN A 175 6.28 -5.17 11.14
C GLN A 175 7.37 -5.16 10.08
N VAL A 176 8.31 -6.09 10.21
CA VAL A 176 9.42 -6.27 9.26
C VAL A 176 9.03 -7.30 8.22
N TYR A 177 8.98 -6.91 6.96
CA TYR A 177 8.85 -7.81 5.83
C TYR A 177 10.20 -8.01 5.18
N LYS A 178 10.63 -9.27 5.10
CA LYS A 178 11.88 -9.69 4.47
C LYS A 178 11.64 -10.95 3.66
N ASN A 179 11.83 -10.87 2.35
CA ASN A 179 11.76 -12.00 1.44
C ASN A 179 13.03 -12.06 0.58
N CYS A 180 13.59 -13.25 0.41
CA CYS A 180 14.72 -13.54 -0.45
C CYS A 180 14.30 -14.42 -1.62
N VAL A 181 15.00 -14.26 -2.74
CA VAL A 181 14.92 -15.17 -3.88
C VAL A 181 16.33 -15.41 -4.39
N ASN A 182 16.71 -16.68 -4.54
CA ASN A 182 17.94 -17.03 -5.22
C ASN A 182 17.80 -16.72 -6.71
N LEU A 183 18.83 -16.17 -7.33
CA LEU A 183 18.78 -15.73 -8.73
C LEU A 183 19.49 -16.73 -9.64
N SER A 184 18.80 -17.15 -10.70
CA SER A 184 19.37 -18.00 -11.75
C SER A 184 19.99 -17.12 -12.82
N GLY A 185 21.27 -17.34 -13.14
CA GLY A 185 21.86 -16.78 -14.36
C GLY A 185 22.16 -15.29 -14.32
N ALA A 186 22.79 -14.81 -13.26
CA ALA A 186 23.59 -13.61 -13.38
C ALA A 186 24.86 -13.97 -14.19
N ALA A 187 24.69 -14.13 -15.51
CA ALA A 187 25.77 -14.45 -16.42
C ALA A 187 26.89 -13.41 -16.27
N PRO A 188 28.18 -13.79 -16.37
CA PRO A 188 29.23 -12.81 -16.58
C PRO A 188 28.85 -12.01 -17.82
N GLY A 189 28.61 -10.70 -17.66
CA GLY A 189 28.52 -9.82 -18.81
C GLY A 189 29.78 -10.01 -19.66
N PRO A 190 29.69 -10.04 -21.00
CA PRO A 190 30.89 -9.95 -21.83
C PRO A 190 31.65 -8.69 -21.40
N GLY A 191 32.96 -8.83 -21.15
CA GLY A 191 33.83 -7.72 -20.80
C GLY A 191 33.80 -6.59 -21.85
N PRO A 192 34.30 -5.39 -21.51
CA PRO A 192 34.17 -4.21 -22.35
C PRO A 192 35.00 -4.42 -23.62
N ASN A 193 34.33 -4.56 -24.77
CA ASN A 193 34.97 -4.42 -26.06
C ASN A 193 34.85 -2.96 -26.52
N PRO A 194 35.91 -2.34 -27.06
CA PRO A 194 35.99 -0.90 -27.22
C PRO A 194 35.08 -0.42 -28.34
N SER A 195 34.38 0.67 -28.05
CA SER A 195 33.57 1.44 -28.98
C SER A 195 34.43 2.05 -30.09
N PRO A 196 34.02 1.95 -31.37
CA PRO A 196 34.34 2.94 -32.38
C PRO A 196 33.16 3.90 -32.60
N ASN A 197 33.49 5.19 -32.56
CA ASN A 197 32.68 6.37 -32.87
C ASN A 197 32.38 6.47 -34.40
N PRO A 198 31.70 7.52 -34.94
CA PRO A 198 30.31 7.50 -35.41
C PRO A 198 30.13 7.80 -36.92
N SER A 199 28.86 7.88 -37.35
CA SER A 199 28.29 8.53 -38.56
C SER A 199 28.17 7.69 -39.86
N PRO A 200 27.29 8.05 -40.84
CA PRO A 200 26.34 9.17 -40.89
C PRO A 200 24.88 8.84 -41.29
N ASN A 201 24.04 9.85 -41.07
CA ASN A 201 22.68 10.10 -41.56
C ASN A 201 22.38 9.62 -43.00
N PRO A 202 21.13 9.23 -43.31
CA PRO A 202 20.41 9.98 -44.34
C PRO A 202 18.93 10.27 -44.02
N SER A 203 18.49 11.44 -44.48
CA SER A 203 17.11 11.95 -44.56
C SER A 203 16.47 11.58 -45.93
N PRO A 204 15.24 12.01 -46.28
CA PRO A 204 13.97 11.33 -46.03
C PRO A 204 13.22 10.96 -47.34
N SER A 205 12.18 10.12 -47.27
CA SER A 205 11.22 9.91 -48.38
C SER A 205 9.88 9.32 -47.87
N PRO A 206 8.78 9.36 -48.65
CA PRO A 206 7.66 10.27 -48.42
C PRO A 206 6.36 9.59 -47.95
N SER A 207 5.47 10.42 -47.40
CA SER A 207 4.12 10.10 -46.95
C SER A 207 3.19 9.58 -48.04
N SER A 208 2.38 8.57 -47.70
CA SER A 208 1.08 8.32 -48.34
C SER A 208 0.09 7.87 -47.25
N GLY A 209 -1.04 8.59 -47.16
CA GLY A 209 -2.00 8.51 -46.07
C GLY A 209 -3.04 7.39 -46.20
N SER A 210 -3.69 7.10 -45.08
CA SER A 210 -4.99 6.43 -45.01
C SER A 210 -5.67 6.80 -43.66
N PRO A 211 -7.01 6.90 -43.60
CA PRO A 211 -7.70 7.79 -42.68
C PRO A 211 -7.95 7.19 -41.30
N THR A 212 -7.82 8.03 -40.28
CA THR A 212 -8.22 7.77 -38.90
C THR A 212 -9.71 8.07 -38.71
N MET A 213 -10.49 7.08 -38.26
CA MET A 213 -11.82 7.33 -37.71
C MET A 213 -11.67 7.88 -36.29
N SER A 214 -12.04 9.15 -36.12
CA SER A 214 -12.13 9.86 -34.85
C SER A 214 -13.52 9.63 -34.24
N PRO A 215 -13.65 9.22 -32.97
CA PRO A 215 -14.93 9.21 -32.28
C PRO A 215 -15.29 10.63 -31.80
N SER A 216 -16.52 11.06 -32.11
CA SER A 216 -17.09 12.36 -31.72
C SER A 216 -17.09 12.60 -30.20
N PRO A 217 -16.86 13.84 -29.75
CA PRO A 217 -17.11 14.23 -28.37
C PRO A 217 -18.61 14.32 -28.07
N ARG A 218 -19.02 13.70 -26.97
CA ARG A 218 -20.36 13.78 -26.38
C ARG A 218 -20.65 15.22 -25.90
N PRO A 219 -21.88 15.75 -26.09
CA PRO A 219 -22.19 17.12 -25.69
C PRO A 219 -22.13 17.32 -24.16
N SER A 220 -21.51 18.42 -23.78
CA SER A 220 -21.45 18.95 -22.41
C SER A 220 -22.83 19.50 -22.00
N PRO A 221 -23.34 19.21 -20.79
CA PRO A 221 -24.52 19.90 -20.28
C PRO A 221 -24.21 21.36 -19.97
N SER A 222 -25.05 22.25 -20.49
CA SER A 222 -25.06 23.69 -20.23
C SER A 222 -25.23 24.00 -18.72
N PRO A 223 -24.58 25.04 -18.17
CA PRO A 223 -24.75 25.42 -16.77
C PRO A 223 -26.14 26.03 -16.55
N SER A 224 -26.96 25.37 -15.73
CA SER A 224 -28.23 25.92 -15.27
C SER A 224 -28.00 26.93 -14.15
N ALA A 225 -28.84 27.97 -14.16
CA ALA A 225 -28.72 29.20 -13.40
C ALA A 225 -28.75 29.06 -11.87
N ASN A 226 -27.94 29.93 -11.24
CA ASN A 226 -28.08 30.56 -9.92
C ASN A 226 -28.35 29.67 -8.68
N PRO A 227 -27.33 29.39 -7.84
CA PRO A 227 -27.55 28.90 -6.49
C PRO A 227 -28.23 29.97 -5.63
N ALA A 228 -29.27 29.59 -4.89
CA ALA A 228 -29.82 30.38 -3.81
C ALA A 228 -28.73 30.79 -2.80
N PRO A 229 -28.84 31.95 -2.12
CA PRO A 229 -27.85 32.37 -1.13
C PRO A 229 -27.74 31.31 -0.02
N SER A 230 -26.57 30.67 0.04
CA SER A 230 -26.19 29.77 1.13
C SER A 230 -26.21 30.55 2.44
N PRO A 231 -26.70 29.97 3.56
CA PRO A 231 -26.64 30.63 4.86
C PRO A 231 -25.20 31.04 5.16
N SER A 232 -25.03 32.27 5.66
CA SER A 232 -23.74 32.84 6.04
C SER A 232 -23.13 32.02 7.18
N VAL A 233 -22.19 31.12 6.85
CA VAL A 233 -21.45 30.35 7.84
C VAL A 233 -20.36 31.26 8.41
N ASN A 234 -20.34 31.41 9.73
CA ASN A 234 -19.33 32.18 10.42
C ASN A 234 -17.96 31.49 10.19
N PRO A 235 -16.87 32.20 9.84
CA PRO A 235 -15.56 31.58 9.58
C PRO A 235 -15.00 30.75 10.74
N ASN A 236 -15.55 30.92 11.95
CA ASN A 236 -15.17 30.19 13.15
C ASN A 236 -16.07 28.99 13.50
N ASP A 237 -17.16 28.77 12.75
CA ASP A 237 -18.07 27.65 13.00
C ASP A 237 -17.40 26.32 12.64
N PRO A 238 -17.58 25.26 13.46
CA PRO A 238 -17.01 23.97 13.17
C PRO A 238 -17.57 23.39 11.87
N ILE A 239 -16.66 22.83 11.07
CA ILE A 239 -16.94 22.33 9.74
C ILE A 239 -17.80 21.07 9.82
N GLN A 240 -18.87 21.05 9.04
CA GLN A 240 -19.76 19.90 8.94
C GLN A 240 -19.02 18.65 8.45
N GLY A 241 -19.51 17.48 8.86
CA GLY A 241 -18.97 16.20 8.39
C GLY A 241 -18.86 16.14 6.87
N TRP A 242 -17.80 15.48 6.38
CA TRP A 242 -17.50 15.26 4.97
C TRP A 242 -17.17 16.52 4.16
N LYS A 243 -17.03 17.69 4.80
CA LYS A 243 -16.55 18.90 4.13
C LYS A 243 -15.03 19.04 4.25
N GLN A 244 -14.46 19.82 3.34
CA GLN A 244 -13.04 20.11 3.35
C GLN A 244 -12.68 20.88 4.62
N CYS A 245 -11.63 20.44 5.30
CA CYS A 245 -11.12 21.01 6.54
C CYS A 245 -9.61 21.28 6.51
N GLY A 246 -8.97 21.07 5.36
CA GLY A 246 -7.53 21.27 5.21
C GLY A 246 -7.02 20.98 3.80
N GLY A 247 -5.70 21.02 3.66
CA GLY A 247 -4.97 20.86 2.39
C GLY A 247 -4.10 22.07 2.05
N ALA A 248 -3.05 21.86 1.26
CA ALA A 248 -2.17 22.93 0.77
C ALA A 248 -2.97 24.02 0.04
N GLY A 249 -2.87 25.26 0.55
CA GLY A 249 -3.61 26.43 0.04
C GLY A 249 -4.98 26.66 0.66
N TYR A 250 -5.45 25.78 1.54
CA TYR A 250 -6.71 25.96 2.28
C TYR A 250 -6.54 26.96 3.43
N SER A 251 -7.39 27.99 3.47
CA SER A 251 -7.35 29.07 4.47
C SER A 251 -8.60 29.11 5.38
N GLY A 252 -9.48 28.12 5.29
CA GLY A 252 -10.69 28.02 6.10
C GLY A 252 -10.43 27.44 7.50
N ASN A 253 -11.50 27.29 8.29
CA ASN A 253 -11.45 26.62 9.60
C ASN A 253 -10.91 25.18 9.44
N THR A 254 -10.23 24.64 10.45
CA THR A 254 -9.75 23.24 10.42
C THR A 254 -10.47 22.35 11.42
N LYS A 255 -11.31 22.94 12.28
CA LYS A 255 -12.03 22.23 13.33
C LYS A 255 -13.33 21.65 12.78
N CYS A 256 -13.44 20.34 12.79
CA CYS A 256 -14.67 19.64 12.44
C CYS A 256 -15.71 19.71 13.57
N ILE A 257 -16.98 19.51 13.22
CA ILE A 257 -18.07 19.33 14.18
C ILE A 257 -17.78 18.12 15.09
N ASN A 258 -18.35 18.14 16.29
CA ASN A 258 -18.13 17.09 17.28
C ASN A 258 -18.45 15.70 16.68
N GLY A 259 -17.58 14.72 16.95
CA GLY A 259 -17.66 13.39 16.33
C GLY A 259 -16.98 13.27 14.96
N PHE A 260 -16.29 14.30 14.47
CA PHE A 260 -15.47 14.27 13.25
C PHE A 260 -14.06 14.84 13.51
N GLN A 261 -13.08 14.32 12.79
CA GLN A 261 -11.68 14.77 12.77
C GLN A 261 -11.27 15.13 11.35
N CYS A 262 -10.38 16.12 11.23
CA CYS A 262 -9.86 16.49 9.93
C CYS A 262 -8.81 15.48 9.47
N THR A 263 -9.10 14.71 8.43
CA THR A 263 -8.21 13.68 7.90
C THR A 263 -7.64 14.11 6.56
N SER A 264 -6.32 14.07 6.42
CA SER A 264 -5.66 14.38 5.16
C SER A 264 -5.90 13.26 4.15
N LEU A 265 -6.47 13.59 2.98
CA LEU A 265 -6.71 12.63 1.89
C LEU A 265 -5.72 12.83 0.74
N SER A 266 -5.20 14.04 0.58
CA SER A 266 -4.12 14.38 -0.34
C SER A 266 -3.37 15.63 0.14
N LEU A 267 -2.26 15.95 -0.52
CA LEU A 267 -1.49 17.16 -0.22
C LEU A 267 -2.34 18.43 -0.24
N THR A 268 -3.31 18.52 -1.14
CA THR A 268 -4.17 19.70 -1.34
C THR A 268 -5.57 19.56 -0.74
N TYR A 269 -5.89 18.42 -0.10
CA TYR A 269 -7.25 18.16 0.36
C TYR A 269 -7.28 17.32 1.65
N SER A 270 -7.88 17.88 2.69
CA SER A 270 -8.24 17.17 3.93
C SER A 270 -9.74 17.30 4.17
N GLN A 271 -10.38 16.25 4.67
CA GLN A 271 -11.82 16.17 4.83
C GLN A 271 -12.20 15.83 6.28
N CYS A 272 -13.27 16.42 6.80
CA CYS A 272 -13.84 16.06 8.09
C CYS A 272 -14.41 14.64 8.00
N MET A 273 -13.66 13.67 8.51
CA MET A 273 -14.06 12.27 8.57
C MET A 273 -14.54 11.93 9.99
N PRO A 274 -15.50 11.02 10.17
CA PRO A 274 -15.98 10.69 11.51
C PRO A 274 -14.86 10.17 12.42
N ASN A 275 -14.92 10.54 13.69
CA ASN A 275 -14.04 10.00 14.72
C ASN A 275 -14.33 8.51 14.88
N SER A 276 -13.28 7.68 14.78
CA SER A 276 -13.33 6.24 15.04
C SER A 276 -13.61 5.99 16.52
N SER A 277 -14.84 6.20 16.96
CA SER A 277 -15.28 6.00 18.33
C SER A 277 -16.60 5.25 18.35
N ASN A 278 -16.51 3.97 18.00
CA ASN A 278 -17.01 2.86 18.80
C ASN A 278 -16.48 1.57 18.15
N LYS A 279 -16.12 0.59 18.99
CA LYS A 279 -15.51 -0.69 18.57
C LYS A 279 -16.27 -1.29 17.39
N GLY A 280 -15.67 -1.22 16.20
CA GLY A 280 -16.13 -1.92 15.01
C GLY A 280 -17.57 -1.62 14.58
N GLN A 281 -18.04 -0.37 14.62
CA GLN A 281 -19.31 0.02 13.96
C GLN A 281 -19.08 1.15 12.95
N VAL A 282 -19.81 1.10 11.84
CA VAL A 282 -19.79 2.06 10.75
C VAL A 282 -20.90 3.08 10.94
N LEU A 283 -20.54 4.35 10.96
CA LEU A 283 -21.51 5.44 11.08
C LEU A 283 -22.38 5.56 9.82
N ARG A 284 -23.56 6.17 9.96
CA ARG A 284 -24.44 6.54 8.84
C ARG A 284 -23.65 7.16 7.68
N PHE A 285 -23.91 6.64 6.49
CA PHE A 285 -23.25 6.92 5.21
C PHE A 285 -21.81 6.40 5.06
N GLY A 286 -21.24 5.77 6.08
CA GLY A 286 -19.98 5.06 5.95
C GLY A 286 -20.12 3.80 5.10
N GLN A 287 -19.03 3.39 4.46
CA GLN A 287 -18.98 2.10 3.78
C GLN A 287 -19.05 0.99 4.83
N CYS A 288 -19.96 0.04 4.64
CA CYS A 288 -20.22 -1.08 5.53
C CYS A 288 -20.17 -2.44 4.81
N GLY A 289 -19.74 -2.45 3.55
CA GLY A 289 -19.67 -3.66 2.75
C GLY A 289 -19.17 -3.44 1.33
N GLY A 290 -19.03 -4.53 0.60
CA GLY A 290 -18.42 -4.60 -0.72
C GLY A 290 -17.45 -5.77 -0.82
N VAL A 291 -17.25 -6.32 -2.02
CA VAL A 291 -16.43 -7.52 -2.30
C VAL A 291 -15.01 -7.45 -1.73
N TYR A 292 -14.46 -6.27 -1.49
CA TYR A 292 -13.12 -6.06 -0.91
C TYR A 292 -13.11 -5.26 0.39
N TYR A 293 -14.28 -5.00 0.98
CA TYR A 293 -14.37 -4.22 2.20
C TYR A 293 -14.07 -5.10 3.42
N THR A 294 -12.97 -4.81 4.11
CA THR A 294 -12.49 -5.55 5.29
C THR A 294 -12.79 -4.85 6.62
N GLY A 295 -13.46 -3.70 6.55
CA GLY A 295 -13.94 -2.97 7.73
C GLY A 295 -15.20 -3.60 8.35
N SER A 296 -15.79 -2.92 9.32
CA SER A 296 -16.99 -3.44 9.99
C SER A 296 -18.22 -3.40 9.09
N THR A 297 -19.02 -4.46 9.13
CA THR A 297 -20.31 -4.51 8.43
C THR A 297 -21.48 -4.03 9.29
N GLU A 298 -21.23 -3.72 10.56
CA GLU A 298 -22.25 -3.28 11.51
C GLU A 298 -22.43 -1.77 11.45
N CYS A 299 -23.63 -1.30 11.11
CA CYS A 299 -23.95 0.12 11.17
C CYS A 299 -24.30 0.57 12.59
N THR A 300 -24.14 1.86 12.88
CA THR A 300 -24.59 2.44 14.15
C THR A 300 -26.10 2.22 14.40
N PRO A 301 -26.54 2.16 15.67
CA PRO A 301 -27.95 1.96 16.00
C PRO A 301 -28.87 2.97 15.30
N GLY A 302 -29.84 2.48 14.53
CA GLY A 302 -30.76 3.31 13.73
C GLY A 302 -30.50 3.23 12.22
N ASP A 303 -29.36 2.70 11.81
CA ASP A 303 -29.00 2.50 10.40
C ASP A 303 -28.94 1.00 10.03
N HIS A 304 -28.84 0.71 8.74
CA HIS A 304 -28.62 -0.64 8.20
C HIS A 304 -27.70 -0.58 6.98
N CYS A 305 -26.93 -1.64 6.74
CA CYS A 305 -25.99 -1.68 5.63
C CYS A 305 -26.72 -1.98 4.32
N VAL A 306 -26.72 -1.03 3.38
CA VAL A 306 -27.41 -1.13 2.09
C VAL A 306 -26.40 -1.35 0.97
N PRO A 307 -26.48 -2.47 0.23
CA PRO A 307 -25.67 -2.67 -0.96
C PRO A 307 -25.99 -1.64 -2.04
N SER A 308 -25.00 -0.90 -2.50
CA SER A 308 -25.14 0.02 -3.63
C SER A 308 -24.71 -0.65 -4.94
N ASN A 309 -23.60 -1.37 -4.89
CA ASN A 309 -23.07 -2.18 -5.99
C ASN A 309 -22.17 -3.30 -5.41
N PRO A 310 -21.64 -4.23 -6.24
CA PRO A 310 -20.83 -5.34 -5.73
C PRO A 310 -19.61 -4.91 -4.89
N TRP A 311 -19.07 -3.71 -5.12
CA TRP A 311 -17.86 -3.22 -4.45
C TRP A 311 -18.13 -2.27 -3.30
N PHE A 312 -19.38 -1.84 -3.10
CA PHE A 312 -19.73 -0.79 -2.14
C PHE A 312 -21.11 -0.99 -1.54
N SER A 313 -21.17 -1.05 -0.21
CA SER A 313 -22.39 -0.97 0.60
C SER A 313 -22.25 0.16 1.60
N GLN A 314 -23.34 0.85 1.89
CA GLN A 314 -23.34 2.06 2.69
C GLN A 314 -24.36 1.96 3.83
N CYS A 315 -23.99 2.42 5.03
CA CYS A 315 -24.95 2.53 6.13
C CYS A 315 -26.00 3.59 5.79
N LEU A 316 -27.26 3.19 5.66
CA LEU A 316 -28.38 4.09 5.41
C LEU A 316 -29.41 3.98 6.55
N PRO A 317 -30.23 5.02 6.76
CA PRO A 317 -31.26 4.99 7.80
C PRO A 317 -32.24 3.86 7.57
N LYS A 318 -32.70 3.21 8.64
CA LYS A 318 -33.85 2.30 8.59
C LYS A 318 -35.12 3.01 8.15
#